data_AF-A0A4R2QTI2-F1
#
_entry.id   AF-A0A4R2QTI2-F1
#
_cell.length_a   1.000
_cell.length_b   1.000
_cell.length_c   1.000
_cell.angle_alpha   90.00
_cell.angle_beta   90.00
_cell.angle_gamma   90.00
#
_symmetry.space_group_name_H-M   'P 1'
#
loop_
_entity.id
_entity.type
_entity.pdbx_description
1 polymer ?
#
loop_
_entity_poly.entity_id
_entity_poly.type
_entity_poly.pdbx_seq_one_letter_code
_entity_poly.pdbx_strand_id
1 'polypeptide(L)'
;MAGYGVDAGQVQQAAGQFEKEAGTIGDHAGKVQSPGVGAGQVGRAFQEFAGQYEEIFNTMNASIKSFGQATTQVATQLSDVSSNYSESETTNTQTMKAQGGA
;
A
#
# COMPACT_ATOMS: atom_id res chain seq x y z
N MET A 1 -2.32 -31.80 -12.03
CA MET A 1 -2.19 -30.33 -11.85
C MET A 1 -2.63 -30.02 -10.44
N ALA A 2 -1.71 -29.87 -9.50
CA ALA A 2 -2.03 -29.63 -8.10
C ALA A 2 -1.21 -28.43 -7.61
N GLY A 3 -1.69 -27.24 -7.96
CA GLY A 3 -1.26 -25.94 -7.48
C GLY A 3 -2.46 -25.02 -7.62
N TYR A 4 -2.68 -24.10 -6.68
CA TYR A 4 -3.91 -23.31 -6.49
C TYR A 4 -4.31 -22.39 -7.67
N GLY A 5 -3.76 -22.56 -8.87
CA GLY A 5 -4.09 -21.80 -10.07
C GLY A 5 -3.54 -20.37 -10.08
N VAL A 6 -2.74 -20.00 -9.07
CA VAL A 6 -2.16 -18.67 -8.92
C VAL A 6 -0.64 -18.79 -8.99
N ASP A 7 -0.02 -18.09 -9.94
CA ASP A 7 1.43 -18.03 -10.10
C ASP A 7 2.03 -17.12 -9.02
N ALA A 8 2.86 -17.69 -8.13
CA ALA A 8 3.52 -16.97 -7.06
C ALA A 8 4.38 -15.79 -7.56
N GLY A 9 4.96 -15.92 -8.76
CA GLY A 9 5.70 -14.85 -9.41
C GLY A 9 4.82 -13.67 -9.81
N GLN A 10 3.58 -13.93 -10.25
CA GLN A 10 2.60 -12.87 -10.55
C GLN A 10 2.13 -12.16 -9.27
N VAL A 11 1.91 -12.90 -8.18
CA VAL A 11 1.54 -12.32 -6.88
C VAL A 11 2.66 -11.44 -6.33
N GLN A 12 3.91 -11.87 -6.46
CA GLN A 12 5.07 -11.10 -6.01
C GLN A 12 5.30 -9.84 -6.85
N GLN A 13 5.06 -9.90 -8.17
CA GLN A 13 5.06 -8.71 -9.01
C GLN A 13 3.96 -7.71 -8.61
N ALA A 14 2.75 -8.20 -8.33
CA ALA A 14 1.66 -7.35 -7.86
C ALA A 14 1.99 -6.69 -6.52
N ALA A 15 2.54 -7.43 -5.56
CA ALA A 15 2.99 -6.90 -4.28
C ALA A 15 4.02 -5.75 -4.46
N GLY A 16 5.02 -5.95 -5.32
CA GLY A 16 6.01 -4.91 -5.61
C GLY A 16 5.44 -3.66 -6.31
N GLN A 17 4.42 -3.83 -7.15
CA GLN A 17 3.70 -2.69 -7.74
C GLN A 17 2.92 -1.92 -6.68
N PHE A 18 2.20 -2.61 -5.79
CA PHE A 18 1.47 -1.98 -4.69
C PHE A 18 2.40 -1.24 -3.73
N GLU A 19 3.57 -1.80 -3.39
CA GLU A 19 4.57 -1.10 -2.56
C GLU A 19 5.06 0.20 -3.21
N LYS A 20 5.38 0.16 -4.51
CA LYS A 20 5.87 1.33 -5.24
C LYS A 20 4.82 2.43 -5.34
N GLU A 21 3.58 2.06 -5.64
CA GLU A 21 2.46 3.00 -5.71
C GLU A 21 2.12 3.57 -4.33
N ALA A 22 2.11 2.74 -3.28
CA ALA A 22 1.91 3.19 -1.90
C ALA A 22 2.98 4.20 -1.45
N GLY A 23 4.25 3.94 -1.75
CA GLY A 23 5.34 4.88 -1.47
C GLY A 23 5.15 6.21 -2.19
N THR A 24 4.78 6.16 -3.48
CA THR A 24 4.50 7.37 -4.28
C THR A 24 3.35 8.19 -3.72
N ILE A 25 2.27 7.52 -3.27
CA ILE A 25 1.10 8.16 -2.67
C ILE A 25 1.46 8.79 -1.31
N GLY A 26 2.25 8.09 -0.48
CA GLY A 26 2.77 8.62 0.78
C GLY A 26 3.62 9.88 0.58
N ASP A 27 4.51 9.87 -0.40
CA ASP A 27 5.34 11.01 -0.77
C ASP A 27 4.51 12.20 -1.26
N HIS A 28 3.43 11.95 -2.00
CA HIS A 28 2.51 13.00 -2.45
C HIS A 28 1.65 13.54 -1.29
N ALA A 29 1.26 12.69 -0.32
CA ALA A 29 0.57 13.13 0.89
C ALA A 29 1.41 14.15 1.69
N GLY A 30 2.73 13.95 1.76
CA GLY A 30 3.64 14.91 2.39
C GLY A 30 3.75 16.25 1.64
N LYS A 31 3.49 16.25 0.33
CA LYS A 31 3.55 17.42 -0.56
C LYS A 31 2.22 18.16 -0.68
N VAL A 32 1.10 17.53 -0.34
CA VAL A 32 -0.17 18.21 -0.07
C VAL A 32 0.01 18.96 1.26
N GLN A 33 0.91 19.94 1.30
CA GLN A 33 0.97 20.86 2.41
C GLN A 33 -0.33 21.65 2.41
N SER A 34 -0.93 21.77 3.60
CA SER A 34 -2.01 22.73 3.85
C SER A 34 -1.62 24.04 3.17
N PRO A 35 -2.45 24.62 2.29
CA PRO A 35 -2.12 25.89 1.68
C PRO A 35 -1.86 26.82 2.87
N GLY A 36 -0.63 27.32 2.96
CA GLY A 36 -0.15 28.12 4.09
C GLY A 36 -0.82 29.50 4.16
N VAL A 37 -2.07 29.60 3.72
CA VAL A 37 -2.95 30.76 3.81
C VAL A 37 -3.31 30.99 5.27
N GLY A 38 -2.33 31.42 6.05
CA GLY A 38 -2.58 31.97 7.37
C GLY A 38 -3.58 33.11 7.25
N ALA A 39 -4.39 33.32 8.28
CA ALA A 39 -5.45 34.33 8.33
C ALA A 39 -4.99 35.79 8.04
N GLY A 40 -3.68 36.05 7.92
CA GLY A 40 -3.10 37.33 7.46
C GLY A 40 -2.80 37.42 5.96
N GLN A 41 -2.76 36.30 5.22
CA GLN A 41 -2.53 36.26 3.77
C GLN A 41 -3.82 36.27 2.95
N VAL A 42 -4.90 35.76 3.51
CA VAL A 42 -6.23 35.85 2.92
C VAL A 42 -6.98 36.98 3.62
N GLY A 43 -7.49 37.95 2.84
CA GLY A 43 -8.14 39.14 3.40
C GLY A 43 -9.31 38.80 4.33
N ARG A 44 -9.78 39.77 5.14
CA ARG A 44 -10.81 39.58 6.19
C ARG A 44 -12.01 38.69 5.80
N ALA A 45 -12.45 38.72 4.55
CA ALA A 45 -13.56 37.91 4.04
C ALA A 45 -13.28 36.38 3.99
N PHE A 46 -12.01 35.97 3.99
CA PHE A 46 -11.60 34.56 3.93
C PHE A 46 -11.18 33.99 5.28
N GLN A 47 -11.05 34.80 6.33
CA GLN A 47 -10.64 34.32 7.66
C GLN A 47 -11.59 33.27 8.22
N GLU A 48 -12.89 33.40 7.96
CA GLU A 48 -13.92 32.45 8.39
C GLU A 48 -13.80 31.09 7.68
N PHE A 49 -13.32 31.09 6.43
CA PHE A 49 -13.13 29.88 5.63
C PHE A 49 -11.74 29.27 5.79
N ALA A 50 -10.75 30.04 6.25
CA ALA A 50 -9.37 29.58 6.41
C ALA A 50 -9.28 28.35 7.32
N GLY A 51 -10.02 28.34 8.44
CA GLY A 51 -10.07 27.19 9.35
C GLY A 51 -10.71 25.95 8.72
N GLN A 52 -11.81 26.11 7.98
CA GLN A 52 -12.46 25.01 7.27
C GLN A 52 -11.56 24.44 6.17
N TYR A 53 -10.87 25.31 5.43
CA TYR A 53 -9.89 24.90 4.44
C TYR A 53 -8.75 24.10 5.07
N GLU A 54 -8.18 24.59 6.17
CA GLU A 54 -7.13 23.88 6.90
C GLU A 54 -7.60 22.50 7.38
N GLU A 55 -8.82 22.41 7.91
CA GLU A 55 -9.42 21.14 8.36
C GLU A 55 -9.63 20.15 7.20
N ILE A 56 -10.10 20.61 6.04
CA ILE A 56 -10.25 19.79 4.83
C ILE A 56 -8.89 19.24 4.38
N PHE A 57 -7.87 20.11 4.31
CA PHE A 57 -6.52 19.69 3.91
C PHE A 57 -5.91 18.70 4.92
N ASN A 58 -6.12 18.91 6.21
CA ASN A 58 -5.69 17.98 7.26
C ASN A 58 -6.40 16.62 7.14
N THR A 59 -7.71 16.62 6.90
CA THR A 59 -8.51 15.40 6.72
C THR A 59 -8.08 14.65 5.46
N MET A 60 -7.84 15.37 4.36
CA MET A 60 -7.35 14.79 3.11
C MET A 60 -5.97 14.16 3.31
N ASN A 61 -5.05 14.87 3.99
CA ASN A 61 -3.73 14.33 4.31
C ASN A 61 -3.78 13.07 5.17
N ALA A 62 -4.64 13.06 6.19
CA ALA A 62 -4.84 11.87 7.03
C ALA A 62 -5.38 10.69 6.21
N SER A 63 -6.34 10.95 5.31
CA SER A 63 -6.92 9.93 4.43
C SER A 63 -5.90 9.35 3.46
N ILE A 64 -5.08 10.19 2.83
CA ILE A 64 -4.02 9.74 1.90
C ILE A 64 -2.97 8.91 2.66
N LYS A 65 -2.56 9.34 3.86
CA LYS A 65 -1.65 8.55 4.71
C LYS A 65 -2.24 7.19 5.08
N SER A 66 -3.51 7.16 5.49
CA SER A 66 -4.20 5.91 5.81
C SER A 66 -4.31 4.99 4.60
N PHE A 67 -4.59 5.53 3.42
CA PHE A 67 -4.63 4.76 2.17
C PHE A 67 -3.26 4.17 1.82
N GLY A 68 -2.19 4.97 1.95
CA GLY A 68 -0.82 4.50 1.75
C GLY A 68 -0.47 3.33 2.69
N GLN A 69 -0.79 3.47 3.98
CA GLN A 69 -0.57 2.41 4.98
C GLN A 69 -1.35 1.13 4.67
N ALA A 70 -2.63 1.25 4.30
CA ALA A 70 -3.46 0.09 3.94
C ALA A 70 -2.90 -0.62 2.69
N THR A 71 -2.45 0.15 1.70
CA THR A 71 -1.83 -0.40 0.48
C THR A 71 -0.53 -1.13 0.80
N THR A 72 0.32 -0.60 1.69
CA THR A 72 1.52 -1.29 2.16
C THR A 72 1.18 -2.60 2.88
N GLN A 73 0.15 -2.61 3.74
CA GLN A 73 -0.28 -3.84 4.42
C GLN A 73 -0.75 -4.92 3.42
N VAL A 74 -1.50 -4.53 2.40
CA VAL A 74 -1.92 -5.45 1.33
C VAL A 74 -0.71 -6.03 0.59
N ALA A 75 0.29 -5.19 0.28
CA ALA A 75 1.50 -5.65 -0.37
C ALA A 75 2.29 -6.65 0.50
N THR A 76 2.42 -6.39 1.80
CA THR A 76 3.04 -7.33 2.75
C THR A 76 2.29 -8.65 2.79
N GLN A 77 0.97 -8.63 2.91
CA GLN A 77 0.15 -9.86 2.92
C GLN A 77 0.29 -10.66 1.62
N LEU A 78 0.33 -9.99 0.46
CA LEU A 78 0.55 -10.66 -0.82
C LEU A 78 1.95 -11.30 -0.89
N SER A 79 2.98 -10.62 -0.38
CA SER A 79 4.34 -11.16 -0.28
C SER A 79 4.42 -12.38 0.64
N ASP A 80 3.75 -12.32 1.79
CA ASP A 80 3.69 -13.44 2.75
C ASP A 80 2.97 -14.65 2.15
N VAL A 81 1.84 -14.43 1.46
CA VAL A 81 1.10 -15.49 0.75
C VAL A 81 1.96 -16.12 -0.34
N SER A 82 2.68 -15.32 -1.13
CA SER A 82 3.58 -15.82 -2.17
C SER A 82 4.72 -16.66 -1.58
N SER A 83 5.31 -16.21 -0.47
CA SER A 83 6.42 -16.90 0.20
C SER A 83 5.95 -18.24 0.80
N ASN A 84 4.82 -18.23 1.52
CA ASN A 84 4.19 -19.43 2.05
C ASN A 84 3.83 -20.44 0.94
N TYR A 85 3.37 -19.96 -0.22
CA TYR A 85 3.11 -20.81 -1.39
C TYR A 85 4.40 -21.49 -1.89
N SER A 86 5.46 -20.71 -2.10
CA SER A 86 6.74 -21.22 -2.60
C SER A 86 7.36 -22.25 -1.66
N GLU A 87 7.31 -22.00 -0.35
CA GLU A 87 7.80 -22.93 0.66
C GLU A 87 6.97 -24.22 0.71
N SER A 88 5.63 -24.10 0.63
CA SER A 88 4.73 -25.25 0.59
C SER A 88 4.94 -26.10 -0.67
N GLU A 89 5.11 -25.50 -1.84
CA GLU A 89 5.42 -26.24 -3.07
C GLU A 89 6.79 -26.94 -2.97
N THR A 90 7.81 -26.24 -2.46
CA THR A 90 9.15 -26.82 -2.27
C THR A 90 9.09 -28.03 -1.34
N THR A 91 8.40 -27.90 -0.21
CA THR A 91 8.22 -28.97 0.78
C THR A 91 7.45 -30.14 0.19
N ASN A 92 6.35 -29.88 -0.53
CA ASN A 92 5.55 -30.92 -1.16
C ASN A 92 6.33 -31.66 -2.25
N THR A 93 7.10 -30.94 -3.07
CA THR A 93 7.96 -31.52 -4.10
C THR A 93 9.08 -32.36 -3.51
N GLN A 94 9.72 -31.90 -2.42
CA GLN A 94 10.74 -32.67 -1.70
C GLN A 94 10.15 -33.92 -1.04
N THR A 95 8.96 -33.82 -0.45
CA THR A 95 8.27 -34.95 0.18
C THR A 95 7.85 -35.97 -0.87
N MET A 96 7.34 -35.54 -2.03
CA MET A 96 7.03 -36.42 -3.16
C MET A 96 8.30 -37.09 -3.73
N LYS A 97 9.41 -36.36 -3.84
CA LYS A 97 10.71 -36.95 -4.22
C LYS A 97 11.21 -37.97 -3.20
N ALA A 98 11.02 -37.71 -1.91
CA ALA A 98 11.45 -38.59 -0.82
C ALA A 98 10.54 -39.83 -0.65
N GLN A 99 9.26 -39.74 -1.01
CA GLN A 99 8.28 -40.82 -0.84
C GLN A 99 8.12 -41.75 -2.05
N GLY A 100 8.74 -41.47 -3.20
CA GLY A 100 8.82 -42.45 -4.30
C GLY A 100 8.65 -41.90 -5.70
N GLY A 101 9.51 -40.96 -6.12
CA GLY A 101 9.64 -40.61 -7.53
C GLY A 101 10.59 -41.57 -8.25
N ALA A 102 10.03 -42.61 -8.89
CA ALA A 102 10.65 -43.29 -10.04
C ALA A 102 10.46 -42.46 -11.32
#